data_AF-E6WS70-F1
#
_entry.id   AF-E6WS70-F1
#
_cell.length_a   1.000
_cell.length_b   1.000
_cell.length_c   1.000
_cell.angle_alpha   90.00
_cell.angle_beta   90.00
_cell.angle_gamma   90.00
#
_symmetry.space_group_name_H-M   'P 1'
#
loop_
_entity.id
_entity.type
_entity.pdbx_description
1 polymer ?
#
loop_
_entity_poly.entity_id
_entity_poly.type
_entity_poly.pdbx_seq_one_letter_code
_entity_poly.pdbx_strand_id
1 'polypeptide(L)'
;MAKVQEIVARALRLIQVQDARQPVKAVDMQTGIAVLNAMCARWEANGLAIGWRPVSNPSEDMPCPPEAEEAIAFNLALTLAPEYGTEAPGIVVGAAARGLSDLRADVKASNPLRPDRGVLPHGYDTRTDRFY
;
A
#
# COMPACT_ATOMS: atom_id res chain seq x y z
N MET A 1 -9.91 11.29 5.76
CA MET A 1 -9.52 10.45 4.61
C MET A 1 -9.34 11.38 3.44
N ALA A 2 -8.20 11.30 2.77
CA ALA A 2 -7.95 12.09 1.58
C ALA A 2 -8.78 11.57 0.41
N LYS A 3 -9.07 12.46 -0.54
CA LYS A 3 -9.68 12.05 -1.81
C LYS A 3 -8.64 11.40 -2.70
N VAL A 4 -9.08 10.51 -3.59
CA VAL A 4 -8.19 9.81 -4.52
C VAL A 4 -7.43 10.81 -5.42
N GLN A 5 -8.11 11.86 -5.88
CA GLN A 5 -7.46 12.95 -6.62
C GLN A 5 -6.31 13.63 -5.87
N GLU A 6 -6.39 13.74 -4.54
CA GLU A 6 -5.39 14.41 -3.72
C GLU A 6 -4.13 13.55 -3.58
N ILE A 7 -4.31 12.23 -3.46
CA ILE A 7 -3.23 11.24 -3.42
C ILE A 7 -2.48 11.19 -4.75
N VAL A 8 -3.22 11.09 -5.87
CA VAL A 8 -2.62 11.07 -7.21
C VAL A 8 -1.92 12.40 -7.50
N ALA A 9 -2.55 13.54 -7.19
CA ALA A 9 -1.92 14.85 -7.35
C ALA A 9 -0.67 14.99 -6.48
N ARG A 10 -0.67 14.47 -5.25
CA ARG A 10 0.51 14.45 -4.37
C ARG A 10 1.63 13.61 -5.00
N ALA A 11 1.33 12.42 -5.52
CA ALA A 11 2.33 11.58 -6.19
C ALA A 11 2.98 12.28 -7.40
N LEU A 12 2.18 12.92 -8.25
CA LEU A 12 2.68 13.69 -9.40
C LEU A 12 3.53 14.90 -9.00
N ARG A 13 3.22 15.55 -7.87
CA ARG A 13 4.04 16.64 -7.31
C ARG A 13 5.37 16.13 -6.75
N LEU A 14 5.39 14.92 -6.15
CA LEU A 14 6.61 14.33 -5.60
C LEU A 14 7.65 14.02 -6.68
N ILE A 15 7.23 13.69 -7.90
CA ILE A 15 8.10 13.52 -9.08
C ILE A 15 8.32 14.83 -9.86
N GLN A 16 7.86 15.96 -9.33
CA GLN A 16 7.95 17.30 -9.94
C GLN A 16 7.36 17.44 -11.35
N VAL A 17 6.51 16.51 -11.79
CA VAL A 17 5.80 16.58 -13.08
C VAL A 17 4.67 17.60 -13.03
N GLN A 18 4.06 17.78 -11.84
CA GLN A 18 2.95 18.70 -11.63
C GLN A 18 3.33 19.82 -10.67
N ASP A 19 3.04 21.08 -11.05
CA ASP A 19 3.10 22.22 -10.14
C ASP A 19 1.90 22.20 -9.17
N ALA A 20 2.14 22.52 -7.90
CA ALA A 20 1.10 22.57 -6.88
C ALA A 20 -0.04 23.55 -7.21
N ARG A 21 0.23 24.58 -8.01
CA ARG A 21 -0.73 25.64 -8.38
C ARG A 21 -1.55 25.33 -9.62
N GLN A 22 -1.19 24.30 -10.39
CA GLN A 22 -1.91 23.95 -11.61
C GLN A 22 -2.86 22.77 -11.37
N PRO A 23 -4.03 22.75 -12.05
CA PRO A 23 -4.89 21.57 -12.05
C PRO A 23 -4.19 20.41 -12.77
N VAL A 24 -4.38 19.19 -12.27
CA VAL A 24 -3.87 17.97 -12.91
C VAL A 24 -4.66 17.73 -14.19
N LYS A 25 -3.98 17.37 -15.28
CA LYS A 25 -4.66 17.02 -16.53
C LYS A 25 -5.50 15.76 -16.33
N ALA A 26 -6.67 15.72 -16.96
CA ALA A 26 -7.59 14.58 -16.84
C ALA A 26 -6.95 13.24 -17.25
N VAL A 27 -6.09 13.26 -18.27
CA VAL A 27 -5.35 12.07 -18.75
C VAL A 27 -4.38 11.57 -17.68
N ASP A 28 -3.55 12.45 -17.11
CA ASP A 28 -2.60 12.09 -16.06
C ASP A 28 -3.30 11.57 -14.80
N MET A 29 -4.48 12.13 -14.48
CA MET A 29 -5.30 11.65 -13.38
C MET A 29 -5.81 10.21 -13.63
N GLN A 30 -6.30 9.92 -14.84
CA GLN A 30 -6.76 8.57 -15.21
C GLN A 30 -5.63 7.56 -15.20
N THR A 31 -4.47 7.91 -15.75
CA THR A 31 -3.26 7.07 -15.70
C THR A 31 -2.84 6.81 -14.26
N GLY A 32 -2.79 7.85 -13.43
CA GLY A 32 -2.45 7.72 -12.01
C GLY A 32 -3.40 6.81 -11.25
N ILE A 33 -4.71 6.87 -11.51
CA ILE A 33 -5.70 5.96 -10.91
C ILE A 33 -5.49 4.52 -11.40
N ALA A 34 -5.21 4.31 -12.69
CA ALA A 34 -4.95 2.98 -13.23
C ALA A 34 -3.70 2.33 -12.57
N VAL A 35 -2.62 3.09 -12.43
CA VAL A 35 -1.38 2.63 -11.78
C VAL A 35 -1.59 2.41 -10.28
N LEU A 36 -2.31 3.29 -9.60
CA LEU A 36 -2.73 3.12 -8.20
C LEU A 36 -3.47 1.79 -8.01
N ASN A 37 -4.46 1.52 -8.86
CA ASN A 37 -5.25 0.30 -8.78
C ASN A 37 -4.40 -0.95 -9.02
N ALA A 38 -3.50 -0.92 -10.02
CA ALA A 38 -2.58 -2.02 -10.30
C ALA A 38 -1.59 -2.26 -9.14
N MET A 39 -1.06 -1.18 -8.55
CA MET A 39 -0.14 -1.26 -7.41
C MET A 39 -0.82 -1.87 -6.18
N CYS A 40 -1.98 -1.35 -5.78
CA CYS A 40 -2.71 -1.85 -4.63
C CYS A 40 -3.21 -3.28 -4.85
N ALA A 41 -3.66 -3.62 -6.07
CA ALA A 41 -4.02 -5.01 -6.40
C ALA A 41 -2.83 -5.95 -6.24
N ARG A 42 -1.62 -5.52 -6.63
CA ARG A 42 -0.41 -6.32 -6.41
C ARG A 42 -0.04 -6.45 -4.93
N TRP A 43 -0.26 -5.41 -4.13
CA TRP A 43 0.01 -5.44 -2.69
C TRP A 43 -0.90 -6.45 -1.97
N GLU A 44 -2.20 -6.41 -2.25
CA GLU A 44 -3.17 -7.37 -1.75
C GLU A 44 -2.80 -8.80 -2.18
N ALA A 45 -2.40 -9.01 -3.45
CA ALA A 45 -1.94 -10.31 -3.94
C ALA A 45 -0.65 -10.82 -3.25
N ASN A 46 0.21 -9.92 -2.76
CA ASN A 46 1.43 -10.25 -2.02
C ASN A 46 1.17 -10.43 -0.50
N GLY A 47 -0.10 -10.37 -0.06
CA GLY A 47 -0.48 -10.52 1.35
C GLY A 47 -0.40 -9.26 2.19
N LEU A 48 -0.22 -8.08 1.58
CA LEU A 48 -0.33 -6.78 2.25
C LEU A 48 -1.80 -6.32 2.15
N ALA A 49 -2.63 -6.83 3.05
CA ALA A 49 -4.05 -6.50 3.12
C ALA A 49 -4.28 -5.17 3.85
N ILE A 50 -4.51 -4.10 3.08
CA ILE A 50 -4.74 -2.74 3.60
C ILE A 50 -6.22 -2.33 3.55
N GLY A 51 -7.10 -3.25 3.15
CA GLY A 51 -8.54 -3.00 3.02
C GLY A 51 -8.91 -2.17 1.79
N TRP A 52 -8.01 -2.13 0.80
CA TRP A 52 -8.19 -1.35 -0.42
C TRP A 52 -9.27 -1.94 -1.34
N ARG A 53 -9.94 -1.08 -2.12
CA ARG A 53 -10.90 -1.47 -3.16
C ARG A 53 -10.61 -0.68 -4.46
N PRO A 54 -10.91 -1.25 -5.64
CA PRO A 54 -10.72 -0.57 -6.92
C PRO A 54 -11.48 0.75 -6.97
N VAL A 55 -10.81 1.82 -7.37
CA VAL A 55 -11.41 3.15 -7.52
C VAL A 55 -11.50 3.52 -9.00
N SER A 56 -12.63 4.09 -9.42
CA SER A 56 -12.81 4.62 -10.79
C SER A 56 -13.08 6.11 -10.82
N ASN A 57 -13.53 6.72 -9.72
CA ASN A 57 -13.85 8.14 -9.66
C ASN A 57 -12.84 8.91 -8.79
N PRO A 58 -12.18 9.96 -9.33
CA PRO A 58 -11.20 10.76 -8.59
C PRO A 58 -11.77 11.52 -7.39
N SER A 59 -13.08 11.77 -7.37
CA SER A 59 -13.74 12.51 -6.29
C SER A 59 -14.11 11.64 -5.08
N GLU A 60 -13.95 10.32 -5.19
CA GLU A 60 -14.23 9.38 -4.10
C GLU A 60 -13.15 9.47 -3.02
N ASP A 61 -13.57 9.18 -1.79
CA ASP A 61 -12.65 9.01 -0.67
C ASP A 61 -11.82 7.75 -0.87
N MET A 62 -10.54 7.81 -0.48
CA MET A 62 -9.66 6.67 -0.59
C MET A 62 -10.15 5.52 0.31
N PRO A 63 -10.39 4.31 -0.22
CA PRO A 63 -10.88 3.17 0.56
C PRO A 63 -9.74 2.49 1.32
N CYS A 64 -8.94 3.25 2.06
CA CYS A 64 -7.85 2.72 2.90
C CYS A 64 -7.78 3.51 4.22
N PRO A 65 -7.17 2.97 5.27
CA PRO A 65 -6.93 3.73 6.49
C PRO A 65 -6.02 4.95 6.20
N PRO A 66 -6.16 6.06 6.96
CA PRO A 66 -5.36 7.26 6.76
C PRO A 66 -3.86 7.04 6.93
N GLU A 67 -3.47 6.03 7.71
CA GLU A 67 -2.08 5.62 7.94
C GLU A 67 -1.40 5.12 6.65
N ALA A 68 -2.17 4.51 5.73
CA ALA A 68 -1.65 3.99 4.47
C ALA A 68 -1.57 5.05 3.36
N GLU A 69 -2.31 6.16 3.48
CA GLU A 69 -2.42 7.19 2.44
C GLU A 69 -1.05 7.77 2.05
N GLU A 70 -0.19 8.02 3.04
CA GLU A 70 1.14 8.58 2.80
C GLU A 70 2.06 7.59 2.09
N ALA A 71 2.13 6.35 2.57
CA ALA A 71 2.95 5.30 1.97
C ALA A 71 2.49 4.99 0.53
N ILE A 72 1.18 5.00 0.27
CA ILE A 72 0.62 4.84 -1.07
C ILE A 72 1.06 5.99 -1.98
N ALA A 73 0.98 7.24 -1.54
CA ALA A 73 1.38 8.39 -2.35
C ALA A 73 2.86 8.35 -2.75
N PHE A 74 3.76 7.99 -1.82
CA PHE A 74 5.18 7.88 -2.08
C PHE A 74 5.53 6.71 -3.02
N ASN A 75 4.94 5.54 -2.81
CA ASN A 75 5.19 4.40 -3.69
C ASN A 75 4.59 4.60 -5.08
N LEU A 76 3.41 5.24 -5.18
CA LEU A 76 2.81 5.61 -6.46
C LEU A 76 3.71 6.58 -7.25
N ALA A 77 4.35 7.53 -6.57
CA ALA A 77 5.31 8.44 -7.19
C ALA A 77 6.48 7.67 -7.82
N LEU A 78 7.02 6.66 -7.12
CA LEU A 78 8.11 5.82 -7.66
C LEU A 78 7.66 5.00 -8.87
N THR A 79 6.43 4.49 -8.87
CA THR A 79 5.91 3.73 -10.02
C THR A 79 5.64 4.59 -11.24
N LEU A 80 5.24 5.85 -11.03
CA LEU A 80 4.95 6.79 -12.13
C LEU A 80 6.20 7.46 -12.70
N ALA A 81 7.26 7.65 -11.89
CA ALA A 81 8.51 8.29 -12.31
C ALA A 81 9.05 7.78 -13.68
N PRO A 82 9.21 6.46 -13.92
CA PRO A 82 9.70 5.98 -15.21
C PRO A 82 8.74 6.23 -16.38
N GLU A 83 7.42 6.30 -16.17
CA GLU A 83 6.45 6.58 -17.22
C GLU A 83 6.55 8.03 -17.73
N TYR A 84 6.89 8.96 -16.83
CA TYR A 84 7.09 10.37 -17.16
C TYR A 84 8.54 10.72 -17.53
N GLY A 85 9.45 9.73 -17.54
CA GLY A 85 10.87 9.94 -17.83
C GLY A 85 11.57 10.81 -16.77
N THR A 86 11.04 10.86 -15.55
CA THR A 86 11.62 11.60 -14.44
C THR A 86 12.28 10.66 -13.43
N GLU A 87 13.21 11.20 -12.65
CA GLU A 87 13.83 10.47 -11.54
C GLU A 87 13.24 10.96 -10.21
N ALA A 88 12.80 10.03 -9.36
CA ALA A 88 12.28 10.38 -8.05
C ALA A 88 13.42 10.80 -7.10
N PRO A 89 13.26 11.88 -6.31
CA PRO A 89 14.29 12.30 -5.36
C PRO A 89 14.63 11.19 -4.35
N GLY A 90 15.89 11.06 -3.94
CA GLY A 90 16.31 10.03 -2.98
C GLY A 90 15.56 10.05 -1.64
N ILE A 91 15.09 11.23 -1.20
CA ILE A 91 14.23 11.37 -0.01
C ILE A 91 12.86 10.67 -0.20
N VAL A 92 12.28 10.76 -1.40
CA VAL A 92 11.01 10.10 -1.75
C VAL A 92 11.20 8.59 -1.76
N VAL A 93 12.31 8.10 -2.31
CA VAL A 93 12.66 6.66 -2.30
C VAL A 93 12.79 6.15 -0.86
N GLY A 94 13.54 6.86 -0.02
CA GLY A 94 13.72 6.47 1.39
C GLY A 94 12.44 6.57 2.23
N ALA A 95 11.52 7.48 1.90
CA ALA A 95 10.22 7.60 2.54
C ALA A 95 9.27 6.46 2.10
N ALA A 96 9.25 6.14 0.80
CA ALA A 96 8.45 5.04 0.25
C ALA A 96 8.82 3.68 0.87
N ALA A 97 10.13 3.41 0.98
CA ALA A 97 10.64 2.16 1.57
C ALA A 97 10.29 2.03 3.06
N ARG A 98 10.37 3.13 3.81
CA ARG A 98 9.98 3.17 5.23
C ARG A 98 8.48 2.95 5.38
N GLY A 99 7.65 3.74 4.69
CA GLY A 99 6.20 3.61 4.78
C GLY A 99 5.70 2.21 4.37
N LEU A 100 6.30 1.59 3.36
CA LEU A 100 5.95 0.21 3.00
C LEU A 100 6.37 -0.81 4.07
N SER A 101 7.49 -0.59 4.76
CA SER A 101 7.95 -1.45 5.85
C SER A 101 7.04 -1.33 7.08
N ASP A 102 6.62 -0.11 7.39
CA ASP A 102 5.70 0.18 8.50
C ASP A 102 4.33 -0.46 8.24
N LEU A 103 3.76 -0.28 7.04
CA LEU A 103 2.50 -0.95 6.67
C LEU A 103 2.57 -2.48 6.77
N ARG A 104 3.70 -3.06 6.40
CA ARG A 104 3.91 -4.52 6.55
C ARG A 104 3.98 -4.94 8.01
N ALA A 105 4.59 -4.11 8.86
CA ALA A 105 4.62 -4.34 10.30
C ALA A 105 3.20 -4.27 10.89
N ASP A 106 2.39 -3.29 10.48
CA ASP A 106 1.02 -3.10 10.97
C ASP A 106 0.09 -4.23 10.55
N VAL A 107 0.17 -4.67 9.28
CA VAL A 107 -0.61 -5.82 8.80
C VAL A 107 -0.21 -7.10 9.56
N LYS A 108 1.09 -7.30 9.81
CA LYS A 108 1.58 -8.43 10.59
C LYS A 108 1.11 -8.38 12.06
N ALA A 109 1.12 -7.21 12.67
CA ALA A 109 0.63 -7.00 14.03
C ALA A 109 -0.88 -7.24 14.13
N SER A 110 -1.63 -6.87 13.08
CA SER A 110 -3.09 -7.02 12.99
C SER A 110 -3.54 -8.47 12.75
N ASN A 111 -2.70 -9.32 12.15
CA ASN A 111 -2.99 -10.75 11.93
C ASN A 111 -2.03 -11.66 12.73
N PRO A 112 -2.15 -11.71 14.07
CA PRO A 112 -1.37 -12.64 14.87
C PRO A 112 -1.94 -14.05 14.67
N LEU A 113 -1.45 -14.76 13.66
CA LEU A 113 -1.61 -16.21 13.58
C LEU A 113 -0.92 -16.82 14.80
N ARG A 114 -1.70 -17.13 15.83
CA ARG A 114 -1.23 -17.99 16.91
C ARG A 114 -1.22 -19.40 16.32
N PRO A 115 -0.07 -20.11 16.31
CA PRO A 115 -0.12 -21.52 15.99
C PRO A 115 -1.10 -22.15 16.98
N ASP A 116 -2.16 -22.74 16.46
CA ASP A 116 -3.03 -23.55 17.30
C ASP A 116 -2.11 -24.59 17.94
N ARG A 117 -2.14 -24.65 19.27
CA ARG A 117 -1.48 -25.71 20.01
C ARG A 117 -2.38 -26.90 19.77
N GLY A 118 -2.28 -27.46 18.56
CA GLY A 118 -3.26 -28.37 17.99
C GLY A 118 -3.69 -29.35 19.04
N VAL A 119 -4.98 -29.66 19.10
CA VAL A 119 -5.60 -30.47 20.16
C VAL A 119 -4.86 -31.79 20.27
N LEU A 120 -3.81 -31.81 21.09
CA LEU A 120 -3.14 -33.04 21.48
C LEU A 120 -4.17 -33.72 22.37
N PRO A 121 -4.62 -34.93 22.03
CA PRO A 121 -5.46 -35.69 22.94
C PRO A 121 -4.81 -35.68 24.32
N HIS A 122 -5.62 -35.37 25.35
CA HIS A 122 -5.15 -35.24 26.72
C HIS A 122 -4.33 -36.50 27.08
N GLY A 123 -3.03 -36.34 27.34
CA GLY A 123 -2.11 -37.44 27.62
C GLY A 123 -1.18 -37.86 26.48
N TYR A 124 -1.19 -37.25 25.29
CA TYR A 124 -0.18 -37.58 24.27
C TYR A 124 1.10 -36.73 24.45
N ASP A 125 2.21 -37.39 24.75
CA ASP A 125 3.53 -36.79 24.85
C ASP A 125 4.25 -36.86 23.50
N THR A 126 4.32 -35.71 22.81
CA THR A 126 5.00 -35.54 21.51
C THR A 126 6.50 -35.81 21.57
N ARG A 127 7.14 -35.77 22.75
CA ARG A 127 8.56 -36.04 22.91
C ARG A 127 8.85 -37.54 22.95
N THR A 128 7.89 -38.34 23.42
CA THR A 128 8.02 -39.79 23.55
C THR A 128 7.14 -40.58 22.59
N ASP A 129 6.31 -39.91 21.78
CA ASP A 129 5.35 -40.50 20.84
C ASP A 129 4.42 -41.53 21.53
N ARG A 130 3.90 -41.19 22.72
CA ARG A 130 3.09 -42.10 23.55
C ARG A 130 1.95 -41.40 24.28
N PHE A 131 0.90 -42.17 24.57
CA PHE A 131 -0.17 -41.78 25.49
C PHE A 131 0.21 -42.14 26.93
N TYR A 132 -0.07 -41.23 27.88
CA TYR A 132 -0.03 -41.45 29.33
C TYR A 132 -1.10 -42.46 29.78
#